data_AF-C1LEQ0-F1
#
_entry.id   AF-C1LEQ0-F1
#
_cell.length_a   1.000
_cell.length_b   1.000
_cell.length_c   1.000
_cell.angle_alpha   90.00
_cell.angle_beta   90.00
_cell.angle_gamma   90.00
#
_symmetry.space_group_name_H-M   'P 1'
#
loop_
_entity.id
_entity.type
_entity.pdbx_description
1 polymer ?
#
loop_
_entity_poly.entity_id
_entity_poly.type
_entity_poly.pdbx_seq_one_letter_code
_entity_poly.pdbx_strand_id
1 'polypeptide(L)' 'METYDVKPNRCHVGILFCSECNNMLYPKEDKRTKTLFYACRNCDYSQEADNPCVYINKLEQEVEILYF' A
#
# COMPACT_ATOMS: atom_id res chain seq x y z
N MET A 1 -26.71 6.59 16.43
CA MET A 1 -25.64 6.85 15.46
C MET A 1 -24.52 5.93 15.86
N GLU A 2 -24.34 4.83 15.13
CA GLU A 2 -23.43 3.75 15.50
C GLU A 2 -21.98 4.26 15.47
N THR A 3 -21.27 4.06 16.57
CA THR A 3 -19.87 4.44 16.75
C THR A 3 -19.02 3.47 15.93
N TYR A 4 -18.52 3.92 14.78
CA TYR A 4 -17.58 3.15 13.99
C TYR A 4 -16.24 3.10 14.72
N ASP A 5 -15.89 1.94 15.27
CA ASP A 5 -14.60 1.71 15.92
C ASP A 5 -13.47 1.87 14.91
N VAL A 6 -12.79 3.02 14.94
CA VAL A 6 -11.59 3.28 14.13
C VAL A 6 -10.45 2.41 14.68
N LYS A 7 -10.26 1.22 14.11
CA LYS A 7 -9.11 0.37 14.42
C LYS A 7 -7.81 1.11 14.13
N PRO A 8 -6.79 1.04 15.01
CA PRO A 8 -5.55 1.78 14.85
C PRO A 8 -4.84 1.36 13.56
N ASN A 9 -4.62 2.34 12.68
CA ASN A 9 -3.93 2.23 11.40
C ASN A 9 -2.44 1.89 11.63
N ARG A 10 -2.10 0.60 11.66
CA ARG A 10 -0.69 0.14 11.56
C ARG A 10 -0.26 -0.21 10.14
N CYS A 11 -1.11 0.09 9.17
CA CYS A 11 -0.94 -0.25 7.79
C CYS A 11 -0.36 0.98 7.07
N HIS A 12 0.97 1.09 6.96
CA HIS A 12 1.57 2.06 6.05
C HIS A 12 1.65 1.42 4.67
N VAL A 13 0.94 1.99 3.70
CA VAL A 13 1.04 1.58 2.29
C VAL A 13 1.99 2.54 1.60
N GLY A 14 3.22 2.08 1.35
CA GLY A 14 4.27 2.84 0.69
C GLY A 14 4.23 2.68 -0.84
N ILE A 15 4.85 3.63 -1.55
CA ILE A 15 5.11 3.50 -2.99
C ILE A 15 6.31 2.56 -3.17
N LEU A 16 6.14 1.52 -4.00
CA LEU A 16 7.19 0.56 -4.31
C LEU A 16 7.81 0.85 -5.69
N PHE A 17 9.11 0.62 -5.80
CA PHE A 17 9.88 0.83 -7.02
C PHE A 17 10.48 -0.48 -7.52
N CYS A 18 10.51 -0.64 -8.84
CA CYS A 18 11.11 -1.78 -9.51
C CYS A 18 12.63 -1.81 -9.29
N SER A 19 13.15 -2.96 -8.86
CA SER A 19 14.59 -3.13 -8.64
C SER A 19 15.44 -3.09 -9.92
N GLU A 20 14.83 -3.26 -11.10
CA GLU A 20 15.54 -3.30 -12.39
C GLU A 20 15.59 -1.94 -13.09
N CYS A 21 14.45 -1.25 -13.18
CA CYS A 21 14.32 -0.01 -13.96
C CYS A 21 13.84 1.20 -13.16
N ASN A 22 13.70 1.06 -11.83
CA ASN A 22 13.30 2.12 -10.91
C ASN A 22 11.96 2.82 -11.26
N ASN A 23 11.10 2.16 -12.03
CA ASN A 23 9.73 2.61 -12.29
C ASN A 23 8.79 2.14 -11.16
N MET A 24 7.68 2.85 -10.98
CA MET A 24 6.68 2.51 -9.96
C MET A 24 6.06 1.12 -10.23
N LEU A 25 5.91 0.31 -9.19
CA LEU A 25 5.21 -0.97 -9.27
C LEU A 25 3.71 -0.78 -9.06
N TYR A 26 2.93 -1.60 -9.75
CA TYR A 26 1.47 -1.55 -9.70
C TYR A 26 0.89 -2.85 -9.13
N PRO A 27 -0.16 -2.77 -8.30
CA PRO A 27 -0.90 -3.93 -7.82
C PRO A 27 -1.42 -4.81 -8.96
N LYS A 28 -1.23 -6.13 -8.86
CA LYS A 28 -1.66 -7.14 -9.82
C LYS A 28 -2.08 -8.41 -9.08
N GLU A 29 -3.27 -8.91 -9.36
CA GLU A 29 -3.77 -10.17 -8.81
C GLU A 29 -3.21 -11.36 -9.60
N ASP A 30 -2.69 -12.38 -8.89
CA ASP A 30 -2.60 -13.74 -9.44
C ASP A 30 -3.91 -14.49 -9.16
N LYS A 31 -4.71 -14.69 -10.21
CA LYS A 31 -6.04 -15.30 -10.12
C LYS A 31 -6.03 -16.77 -9.70
N ARG A 32 -4.90 -17.48 -9.91
CA ARG A 32 -4.82 -18.92 -9.58
C ARG A 32 -4.64 -19.14 -8.09
N THR A 33 -3.72 -18.39 -7.50
CA THR A 33 -3.36 -18.46 -6.08
C THR A 33 -4.19 -17.50 -5.22
N LYS A 34 -4.86 -16.53 -5.86
CA LYS A 34 -5.57 -15.42 -5.20
C LYS A 34 -4.64 -14.59 -4.33
N THR A 35 -3.40 -14.40 -4.79
CA THR A 35 -2.38 -13.60 -4.09
C THR A 35 -2.15 -12.27 -4.80
N LEU A 36 -1.81 -11.25 -4.02
CA LEU A 36 -1.50 -9.91 -4.51
C LEU A 36 -0.01 -9.82 -4.83
N PHE A 37 0.30 -9.32 -6.02
CA PHE A 37 1.65 -8.98 -6.47
C PHE A 37 1.75 -7.49 -6.80
N TYR A 38 2.97 -6.98 -6.78
CA TYR A 38 3.35 -5.69 -7.35
C TYR A 38 4.21 -5.96 -8.60
N ALA A 39 3.78 -5.45 -9.76
CA ALA A 39 4.43 -5.68 -11.04
C ALA A 39 4.80 -4.37 -11.73
N CYS A 40 5.96 -4.35 -12.40
CA CYS A 40 6.36 -3.25 -13.25
C CYS A 40 5.56 -3.27 -14.56
N ARG A 41 5.35 -2.10 -15.18
CA ARG A 41 4.75 -1.99 -16.53
C ARG A 41 5.78 -1.96 -17.66
N ASN A 42 7.04 -1.69 -17.33
CA ASN A 42 8.11 -1.44 -18.31
C ASN A 42 9.11 -2.60 -18.42
N CYS A 43 9.01 -3.62 -17.57
CA CYS A 43 9.83 -4.83 -17.56
C CYS A 43 9.04 -5.98 -16.90
N ASP A 44 9.64 -7.18 -16.84
CA ASP A 44 8.98 -8.39 -16.33
C ASP A 44 9.09 -8.56 -14.80
N TYR A 45 9.75 -7.62 -14.12
CA TYR A 45 9.89 -7.66 -12.66
C TYR A 45 8.53 -7.64 -11.95
N SER A 46 8.37 -8.56 -11.00
CA SER A 46 7.24 -8.60 -10.07
C SER A 46 7.64 -9.19 -8.73
N GLN A 47 6.92 -8.82 -7.67
CA GLN A 47 7.14 -9.29 -6.30
C GLN A 47 5.80 -9.53 -5.59
N GLU A 48 5.75 -10.49 -4.67
CA GLU A 48 4.57 -10.73 -3.84
C GLU A 48 4.38 -9.59 -2.84
N ALA A 49 3.13 -9.27 -2.49
CA ALA A 49 2.81 -8.20 -1.56
C ALA A 49 2.83 -8.72 -0.10
N ASP A 50 3.60 -8.04 0.76
CA ASP A 50 3.64 -8.33 2.20
C ASP A 50 2.35 -7.91 2.93
N ASN A 51 1.60 -6.98 2.35
CA ASN A 51 0.37 -6.41 2.91
C ASN A 51 -0.73 -6.40 1.85
N PRO A 52 -1.94 -6.92 2.14
CA PRO A 52 -3.06 -6.89 1.20
C PRO A 52 -3.64 -5.49 0.96
N CYS A 53 -3.28 -4.49 1.77
CA CYS A 53 -3.77 -3.12 1.62
C CYS A 53 -3.02 -2.37 0.50
N VAL A 54 -3.76 -1.92 -0.51
CA VAL A 54 -3.24 -1.22 -1.69
C VAL A 54 -3.39 0.31 -1.58
N TYR A 55 -4.33 0.79 -0.79
CA TYR A 55 -4.61 2.23 -0.65
C TYR A 55 -5.31 2.53 0.67
N ILE A 56 -4.95 3.66 1.27
CA ILE A 56 -5.61 4.20 2.45
C ILE A 56 -5.90 5.68 2.19
N ASN A 57 -7.15 6.07 2.36
CA ASN A 57 -7.54 7.47 2.41
C ASN A 57 -7.59 7.93 3.87
N LYS A 58 -6.51 8.55 4.36
CA LYS A 58 -6.50 9.15 5.71
C LYS A 58 -7.04 10.58 5.60
N LEU A 59 -8.29 10.79 5.99
CA LEU A 59 -8.99 12.08 5.91
C LEU A 59 -8.52 13.09 6.97
N GLU A 60 -8.01 12.59 8.09
CA GLU A 60 -7.59 13.39 9.24
C GLU A 60 -6.09 13.19 9.47
N GLN A 61 -5.33 14.28 9.51
CA GLN A 61 -3.92 14.24 9.87
C GLN A 61 -3.77 14.58 11.35
N GLU A 62 -3.14 13.69 12.12
CA GLU A 62 -2.70 14.03 13.48
C GLU A 62 -1.61 15.09 13.37
N VAL A 63 -1.91 16.31 13.83
CA VAL A 63 -0.93 17.39 13.92
C VAL A 63 -0.35 17.35 15.32
N GLU A 64 0.88 16.84 15.45
CA GLU A 64 1.65 17.06 16.67
C GLU A 64 2.03 18.54 16.75
N ILE A 65 1.23 19.29 17.49
CA ILE A 65 1.58 20.64 17.91
C ILE A 65 2.69 20.52 18.95
N LEU A 66 3.93 20.69 18.49
CA LEU A 66 5.07 20.97 19.36
C LEU A 66 4.84 22.35 19.98
N TYR A 67 4.23 22.36 21.17
CA TYR A 67 4.21 23.55 22.00
C TYR A 67 5.66 23.86 22.39
N PHE A 68 6.14 25.03 21.94
CA PHE A 68 7.39 25.64 22.40
C PHE A 68 7.22 26.17 23.83
#